data_AF-A0AAJ2USA3-F1
#
_entry.id   AF-A0AAJ2USA3-F1
#
_cell.length_a   1.000
_cell.length_b   1.000
_cell.length_c   1.000
_cell.angle_alpha   90.00
_cell.angle_beta   90.00
_cell.angle_gamma   90.00
#
_symmetry.space_group_name_H-M   'P 1'
#
loop_
_entity.id
_entity.type
_entity.pdbx_description
1 polymer ?
#
loop_
_entity_poly.entity_id
_entity_poly.type
_entity_poly.pdbx_seq_one_letter_code
_entity_poly.pdbx_strand_id
1 'polypeptide(L)'
;MSTEEHIPTETAPAGGAPRSLAEALRGRDDRSLAVLLRARPDLITPVPTDLTQLATRAGTRASVVRALERLDRFALQTAQALAVAADPASYAELASLLAGDEADPAVTAALPHALGTLRDQALVWGPDDRLRLVRTARELLAPSPQHPSPTGLGPTVAEATAGMSPGRVQEIVAEAGLASTHDSVSAVTGLSGLFTDRRRMAALLASAPPESLDVLTRLVWGPPYGQVTAKPAAHLRWLLDRGLLLPTAPGTVVIPREVALHLRAGRAHREVQPVPPPVEATAAHRPQVVDAAAAGQAYTALATMEELLKDWDEGGPGVLRAGGLSVRDLKRTAVALDLPEPAAAFWVELAYAAGLLASDGEADERYAATPAYDEWLELPAAERWARLATAWLTATRTAGVIGERDAKDRTLSALGPGLDRSAAPEVRHRVLALLAGLPEGTSATPDSVLARLHWERPTRGAQQSSPPQQPPAAHAQSAQPSRQGEDLRARIARWTLSEAESLGVTGRGALSSHGRELLGFPHAAGATADLPETPGDKLPACFLKQFPNQQN
;
A
#
# COMPACT_ATOMS: atom_id res chain seq x y z
N MET A 1 17.52 57.57 -38.95
CA MET A 1 17.21 58.36 -37.73
C MET A 1 15.95 57.78 -37.14
N SER A 2 16.06 57.25 -35.91
CA SER A 2 14.96 57.05 -34.94
C SER A 2 13.97 55.92 -35.30
N THR A 3 13.66 54.91 -34.47
CA THR A 3 13.98 54.59 -33.07
C THR A 3 13.72 53.09 -32.88
N GLU A 4 14.68 52.36 -32.31
CA GLU A 4 14.44 51.02 -31.75
C GLU A 4 13.68 51.18 -30.43
N GLU A 5 12.48 50.59 -30.33
CA GLU A 5 11.76 50.46 -29.06
C GLU A 5 12.01 49.05 -28.50
N HIS A 6 12.92 49.01 -27.53
CA HIS A 6 13.27 47.86 -26.73
C HIS A 6 12.12 47.54 -25.78
N ILE A 7 11.37 46.46 -26.05
CA ILE A 7 10.36 45.93 -25.12
C ILE A 7 11.12 45.24 -23.98
N PRO A 8 10.95 45.68 -22.71
CA PRO A 8 11.69 45.10 -21.61
C PRO A 8 11.14 43.70 -21.33
N THR A 9 12.03 42.72 -21.34
CA THR A 9 11.80 41.38 -20.80
C THR A 9 11.43 41.54 -19.32
N GLU A 10 10.15 41.33 -19.00
CA GLU A 10 9.64 41.35 -17.65
C GLU A 10 10.41 40.31 -16.83
N THR A 11 11.33 40.82 -16.02
CA THR A 11 12.20 40.04 -15.17
C THR A 11 11.31 39.43 -14.09
N ALA A 12 11.17 38.10 -14.10
CA ALA A 12 10.48 37.37 -13.04
C ALA A 12 11.03 37.85 -11.69
N PRO A 13 10.18 38.31 -10.75
CA PRO A 13 10.67 38.77 -9.47
C PRO A 13 11.37 37.59 -8.78
N ALA A 14 12.57 37.84 -8.24
CA ALA A 14 13.29 36.92 -7.38
C ALA A 14 12.40 36.56 -6.18
N GLY A 15 11.61 35.49 -6.34
CA GLY A 15 10.48 35.17 -5.48
C GLY A 15 10.94 34.56 -4.17
N GLY A 16 10.60 35.20 -3.05
CA GLY A 16 10.76 34.60 -1.72
C GLY A 16 10.03 33.26 -1.61
N ALA A 17 10.48 32.40 -0.68
CA ALA A 17 9.87 31.11 -0.43
C ALA A 17 8.34 31.24 -0.23
N PRO A 18 7.52 30.34 -0.81
CA PRO A 18 6.07 30.42 -0.72
C PRO A 18 5.65 30.45 0.75
N ARG A 19 4.59 31.20 1.07
CA ARG A 19 4.04 31.36 2.43
C ARG A 19 2.80 30.51 2.65
N SER A 20 2.23 29.95 1.58
CA SER A 20 1.06 29.07 1.63
C SER A 20 1.14 27.98 0.55
N LEU A 21 0.33 26.92 0.72
CA LEU A 21 0.18 25.89 -0.31
C LEU A 21 -0.35 26.47 -1.63
N ALA A 22 -1.27 27.44 -1.58
CA ALA A 22 -1.81 28.08 -2.78
C ALA A 22 -0.74 28.84 -3.57
N GLU A 23 0.17 29.54 -2.89
CA GLU A 23 1.34 30.17 -3.52
C GLU A 23 2.30 29.14 -4.11
N ALA A 24 2.55 28.05 -3.39
CA ALA A 24 3.40 26.97 -3.88
C ALA A 24 2.81 26.29 -5.12
N LEU A 25 1.48 26.12 -5.21
CA LEU A 25 0.81 25.59 -6.40
C LEU A 25 0.83 26.56 -7.58
N ARG A 26 0.70 27.88 -7.33
CA ARG A 26 0.82 28.92 -8.38
C ARG A 26 2.19 28.94 -9.04
N GLY A 27 3.24 28.53 -8.34
CA GLY A 27 4.60 28.42 -8.88
C GLY A 27 4.91 27.11 -9.61
N ARG A 28 3.97 26.16 -9.72
CA ARG A 28 4.20 24.88 -10.42
C ARG A 28 3.96 25.02 -11.92
N ASP A 29 4.68 24.24 -12.71
CA ASP A 29 4.41 24.09 -14.14
C ASP A 29 3.20 23.18 -14.41
N ASP A 30 2.70 23.22 -15.64
CA ASP A 30 1.53 22.44 -16.08
C ASP A 30 1.75 20.93 -15.92
N ARG A 31 2.99 20.45 -16.10
CA ARG A 31 3.34 19.04 -15.95
C ARG A 31 3.17 18.60 -14.50
N SER A 32 3.70 19.35 -13.54
CA SER A 32 3.55 19.10 -12.12
C SER A 32 2.10 19.20 -11.65
N LEU A 33 1.31 20.14 -12.21
CA LEU A 33 -0.12 20.20 -11.93
C LEU A 33 -0.86 18.97 -12.49
N ALA A 34 -0.55 18.53 -13.71
CA ALA A 34 -1.13 17.31 -14.28
C ALA A 34 -0.78 16.06 -13.45
N VAL A 35 0.45 15.97 -12.93
CA VAL A 35 0.87 14.90 -12.01
C VAL A 35 0.02 14.92 -10.73
N LEU A 36 -0.18 16.10 -10.12
CA LEU A 36 -1.03 16.25 -8.94
C LEU A 36 -2.47 15.76 -9.19
N LEU A 37 -3.10 16.17 -10.30
CA LEU A 37 -4.50 15.82 -10.59
C LEU A 37 -4.66 14.33 -10.93
N ARG A 38 -3.66 13.70 -11.56
CA ARG A 38 -3.65 12.24 -11.76
C ARG A 38 -3.47 11.48 -10.44
N ALA A 39 -2.59 11.97 -9.58
CA ALA A 39 -2.34 11.35 -8.27
C ALA A 39 -3.54 11.50 -7.33
N ARG A 40 -4.23 12.65 -7.39
CA ARG A 40 -5.42 12.99 -6.59
C ARG A 40 -6.64 13.35 -7.46
N PRO A 41 -7.30 12.35 -8.07
CA PRO A 41 -8.51 12.55 -8.89
C PRO A 41 -9.69 13.16 -8.12
N ASP A 42 -9.67 13.09 -6.79
CA ASP A 42 -10.70 13.70 -5.95
C ASP A 42 -10.65 15.24 -5.95
N LEU A 43 -9.55 15.85 -6.41
CA LEU A 43 -9.42 17.30 -6.49
C LEU A 43 -10.22 17.93 -7.65
N ILE A 44 -10.54 17.14 -8.68
CA ILE A 44 -11.23 17.58 -9.90
C ILE A 44 -12.73 17.31 -9.90
N THR A 45 -13.29 16.80 -8.79
CA THR A 45 -14.73 16.52 -8.67
C THR A 45 -15.36 17.31 -7.52
N PRO A 46 -16.07 18.43 -7.79
CA PRO A 46 -16.23 19.10 -9.10
C PRO A 46 -14.95 19.80 -9.56
N VAL A 47 -14.86 20.29 -10.80
CA VAL A 47 -13.64 20.96 -11.30
C VAL A 47 -13.38 22.26 -10.51
N PRO A 48 -12.14 22.52 -10.03
CA PRO A 48 -11.85 23.73 -9.29
C PRO A 48 -11.79 24.97 -10.21
N THR A 49 -12.26 26.11 -9.71
CA THR A 49 -12.28 27.39 -10.45
C THR A 49 -10.91 28.06 -10.51
N ASP A 50 -10.06 27.82 -9.52
CA ASP A 50 -8.71 28.39 -9.42
C ASP A 50 -7.80 27.54 -8.51
N LEU A 51 -6.50 27.89 -8.46
CA LEU A 51 -5.49 27.19 -7.67
C LEU A 51 -5.66 27.37 -6.15
N THR A 52 -6.37 28.40 -5.69
CA THR A 52 -6.66 28.60 -4.25
C THR A 52 -7.76 27.63 -3.81
N GLN A 53 -8.78 27.41 -4.63
CA GLN A 53 -9.80 26.38 -4.39
C GLN A 53 -9.18 24.97 -4.46
N LEU A 54 -8.28 24.72 -5.43
CA LEU A 54 -7.51 23.47 -5.50
C LEU A 54 -6.71 23.23 -4.21
N ALA A 55 -5.97 24.24 -3.73
CA ALA A 55 -5.20 24.16 -2.48
C ALA A 55 -6.08 23.87 -1.26
N THR A 56 -7.23 24.57 -1.15
CA THR A 56 -8.20 24.37 -0.08
C THR A 56 -8.73 22.94 -0.07
N ARG A 57 -9.12 22.41 -1.24
CA ARG A 57 -9.59 21.02 -1.36
C ARG A 57 -8.51 20.01 -1.03
N ALA A 58 -7.29 20.23 -1.52
CA ALA A 58 -6.14 19.39 -1.24
C ALA A 58 -5.82 19.30 0.27
N GLY A 59 -6.13 20.35 1.04
CA GLY A 59 -5.99 20.39 2.48
C GLY A 59 -7.16 19.78 3.28
N THR A 60 -8.28 19.40 2.65
CA THR A 60 -9.42 18.83 3.39
C THR A 60 -9.10 17.45 3.96
N ARG A 61 -9.67 17.11 5.13
CA ARG A 61 -9.43 15.83 5.80
C ARG A 61 -9.71 14.62 4.92
N ALA A 62 -10.85 14.59 4.22
CA ALA A 62 -11.22 13.47 3.35
C ALA A 62 -10.20 13.27 2.21
N SER A 63 -9.75 14.37 1.61
CA SER A 63 -8.80 14.35 0.50
C SER A 63 -7.39 13.94 0.97
N VAL A 64 -6.94 14.45 2.12
CA VAL A 64 -5.66 14.07 2.74
C VAL A 64 -5.64 12.59 3.14
N VAL A 65 -6.73 12.09 3.74
CA VAL A 65 -6.87 10.66 4.06
C VAL A 65 -6.67 9.82 2.80
N ARG A 66 -7.40 10.10 1.72
CA ARG A 66 -7.24 9.38 0.44
C ARG A 66 -5.82 9.44 -0.11
N ALA A 67 -5.15 10.59 -0.02
CA ALA A 67 -3.76 10.74 -0.45
C ALA A 67 -2.81 9.87 0.40
N LEU A 68 -2.93 9.89 1.72
CA LEU A 68 -2.12 9.06 2.62
C LEU A 68 -2.34 7.55 2.40
N GLU A 69 -3.55 7.12 2.03
CA GLU A 69 -3.88 5.72 1.65
C GLU A 69 -3.19 5.26 0.35
N ARG A 70 -2.74 6.22 -0.48
CA ARG A 70 -2.06 5.98 -1.76
C ARG A 70 -0.54 6.20 -1.68
N LEU A 71 0.00 6.41 -0.50
CA LEU A 71 1.46 6.43 -0.32
C LEU A 71 1.98 5.00 -0.20
N ASP A 72 3.15 4.73 -0.77
CA ASP A 72 3.92 3.56 -0.38
C ASP A 72 4.43 3.68 1.06
N ARG A 73 5.00 2.59 1.57
CA ARG A 73 5.48 2.48 2.94
C ARG A 73 6.50 3.55 3.28
N PHE A 74 7.45 3.83 2.39
CA PHE A 74 8.53 4.76 2.69
C PHE A 74 8.07 6.22 2.61
N ALA A 75 7.24 6.57 1.64
CA ALA A 75 6.61 7.88 1.55
C ALA A 75 5.70 8.14 2.76
N LEU A 76 4.95 7.13 3.22
CA LEU A 76 4.16 7.24 4.45
C LEU A 76 5.05 7.41 5.68
N GLN A 77 6.14 6.65 5.81
CA GLN A 77 7.11 6.80 6.90
C GLN A 77 7.77 8.18 6.90
N THR A 78 8.05 8.72 5.71
CA THR A 78 8.58 10.08 5.51
C THR A 78 7.58 11.13 5.98
N ALA A 79 6.30 11.00 5.62
CA ALA A 79 5.24 11.89 6.10
C ALA A 79 5.05 11.81 7.63
N GLN A 80 5.14 10.60 8.20
CA GLN A 80 5.07 10.37 9.65
C GLN A 80 6.27 10.99 10.38
N ALA A 81 7.48 10.89 9.81
CA ALA A 81 8.68 11.53 10.35
C ALA A 81 8.56 13.07 10.30
N LEU A 82 8.08 13.64 9.18
CA LEU A 82 7.78 15.07 9.09
C LEU A 82 6.73 15.53 10.11
N ALA A 83 5.73 14.69 10.41
CA ALA A 83 4.69 15.02 11.38
C ALA A 83 5.22 15.16 12.82
N VAL A 84 6.34 14.49 13.16
CA VAL A 84 6.99 14.57 14.47
C VAL A 84 8.23 15.48 14.50
N ALA A 85 8.71 15.93 13.33
CA ALA A 85 9.77 16.92 13.18
C ALA A 85 9.30 18.34 13.54
N ALA A 86 10.24 19.29 13.60
CA ALA A 86 9.93 20.72 13.70
C ALA A 86 9.01 21.21 12.55
N ASP A 87 8.35 22.36 12.73
CA ASP A 87 7.54 22.99 11.68
C ASP A 87 7.93 24.46 11.50
N PRO A 88 8.65 24.82 10.41
CA PRO A 88 9.10 23.95 9.32
C PRO A 88 10.30 23.07 9.71
N ALA A 89 10.45 21.93 9.03
CA ALA A 89 11.61 21.03 9.19
C ALA A 89 12.63 21.24 8.06
N SER A 90 13.91 20.95 8.32
CA SER A 90 14.92 20.87 7.25
C SER A 90 15.00 19.46 6.66
N TYR A 91 15.51 19.35 5.43
CA TYR A 91 15.82 18.06 4.81
C TYR A 91 16.80 17.24 5.65
N ALA A 92 17.81 17.88 6.24
CA ALA A 92 18.80 17.22 7.09
C ALA A 92 18.17 16.62 8.36
N GLU A 93 17.26 17.35 9.01
CA GLU A 93 16.49 16.85 10.15
C GLU A 93 15.62 15.65 9.76
N LEU A 94 14.89 15.74 8.64
CA LEU A 94 14.09 14.64 8.13
C LEU A 94 14.93 13.39 7.81
N ALA A 95 16.08 13.58 7.15
CA ALA A 95 17.02 12.50 6.85
C ALA A 95 17.54 11.84 8.14
N SER A 96 17.89 12.63 9.16
CA SER A 96 18.31 12.11 10.47
C SER A 96 17.20 11.32 11.17
N LEU A 97 15.95 11.78 11.10
CA LEU A 97 14.80 11.08 11.69
C LEU A 97 14.51 9.72 11.03
N LEU A 98 14.84 9.55 9.75
CA LEU A 98 14.65 8.29 9.03
C LEU A 98 15.87 7.38 9.15
N ALA A 99 17.07 7.91 8.94
CA ALA A 99 18.31 7.13 8.88
C ALA A 99 18.94 6.87 10.25
N GLY A 100 18.62 7.70 11.25
CA GLY A 100 19.33 7.73 12.53
C GLY A 100 20.73 8.31 12.42
N ASP A 101 21.53 8.11 13.47
CA ASP A 101 22.90 8.67 13.56
C ASP A 101 23.90 8.00 12.58
N GLU A 102 23.63 6.79 12.11
CA GLU A 102 24.52 6.02 11.23
C GLU A 102 24.32 6.32 9.73
N ALA A 103 23.34 7.16 9.38
CA ALA A 103 23.06 7.63 8.01
C ALA A 103 22.95 6.49 6.96
N ASP A 104 21.96 5.61 7.13
CA ASP A 104 21.61 4.53 6.20
C ASP A 104 21.65 4.99 4.72
N PRO A 105 22.56 4.41 3.88
CA PRO A 105 22.66 4.75 2.46
C PRO A 105 21.38 4.49 1.66
N ALA A 106 20.61 3.45 2.01
CA ALA A 106 19.36 3.13 1.32
C ALA A 106 18.30 4.20 1.56
N VAL A 107 18.21 4.70 2.79
CA VAL A 107 17.35 5.86 3.13
C VAL A 107 17.81 7.10 2.38
N THR A 108 19.13 7.36 2.37
CA THR A 108 19.70 8.53 1.67
C THR A 108 19.38 8.53 0.18
N ALA A 109 19.46 7.36 -0.47
CA ALA A 109 19.14 7.20 -1.89
C ALA A 109 17.63 7.32 -2.18
N ALA A 110 16.77 6.80 -1.29
CA ALA A 110 15.33 6.76 -1.52
C ALA A 110 14.60 8.06 -1.13
N LEU A 111 15.11 8.82 -0.15
CA LEU A 111 14.42 9.98 0.44
C LEU A 111 14.05 11.07 -0.58
N PRO A 112 14.87 11.44 -1.56
CA PRO A 112 14.49 12.42 -2.58
C PRO A 112 13.23 12.01 -3.36
N HIS A 113 13.10 10.73 -3.69
CA HIS A 113 11.93 10.21 -4.40
C HIS A 113 10.69 10.23 -3.50
N ALA A 114 10.79 9.78 -2.25
CA ALA A 114 9.68 9.81 -1.30
C ALA A 114 9.18 11.24 -1.05
N LEU A 115 10.10 12.20 -0.86
CA LEU A 115 9.76 13.61 -0.71
C LEU A 115 9.15 14.20 -2.00
N GLY A 116 9.65 13.79 -3.16
CA GLY A 116 9.06 14.10 -4.47
C GLY A 116 7.60 13.66 -4.55
N THR A 117 7.30 12.41 -4.20
CA THR A 117 5.93 11.88 -4.14
C THR A 117 5.02 12.69 -3.21
N LEU A 118 5.51 13.08 -2.03
CA LEU A 118 4.73 13.93 -1.10
C LEU A 118 4.47 15.34 -1.66
N ARG A 119 5.44 15.91 -2.38
CA ARG A 119 5.28 17.20 -3.08
C ARG A 119 4.31 17.07 -4.24
N ASP A 120 4.43 16.04 -5.06
CA ASP A 120 3.56 15.77 -6.20
C ASP A 120 2.09 15.63 -5.77
N GLN A 121 1.83 15.03 -4.61
CA GLN A 121 0.48 14.91 -4.03
C GLN A 121 0.01 16.14 -3.22
N ALA A 122 0.78 17.22 -3.22
CA ALA A 122 0.51 18.45 -2.46
C ALA A 122 0.33 18.20 -0.94
N LEU A 123 1.00 17.18 -0.40
CA LEU A 123 1.07 16.90 1.04
C LEU A 123 2.21 17.67 1.71
N VAL A 124 3.30 17.94 0.97
CA VAL A 124 4.43 18.75 1.43
C VAL A 124 4.69 19.90 0.48
N TRP A 125 5.06 21.05 1.02
CA TRP A 125 5.43 22.25 0.27
C TRP A 125 6.58 23.00 0.96
N GLY A 126 7.15 23.98 0.27
CA GLY A 126 8.31 24.73 0.73
C GLY A 126 9.65 24.17 0.24
N PRO A 127 10.72 24.97 0.33
CA PRO A 127 12.08 24.59 -0.02
C PRO A 127 12.66 23.54 0.95
N ASP A 128 13.79 22.92 0.59
CA ASP A 128 14.40 21.82 1.35
C ASP A 128 14.90 22.23 2.75
N ASP A 129 15.20 23.50 2.97
CA ASP A 129 15.54 24.04 4.29
C ASP A 129 14.31 24.30 5.16
N ARG A 130 13.10 24.34 4.57
CA ARG A 130 11.84 24.65 5.25
C ARG A 130 10.66 23.83 4.72
N LEU A 131 10.77 22.51 4.84
CA LEU A 131 9.72 21.55 4.51
C LEU A 131 8.50 21.75 5.43
N ARG A 132 7.32 21.84 4.82
CA ARG A 132 6.04 22.00 5.52
C ARG A 132 5.07 20.91 5.10
N LEU A 133 4.74 20.03 6.04
CA LEU A 133 3.64 19.10 5.91
C LEU A 133 2.31 19.89 6.02
N VAL A 134 1.33 19.60 5.17
CA VAL A 134 0.01 20.23 5.29
C VAL A 134 -0.59 19.96 6.66
N ARG A 135 -1.17 20.99 7.28
CA ARG A 135 -1.67 20.97 8.66
C ARG A 135 -2.53 19.74 8.97
N THR A 136 -3.48 19.43 8.09
CA THR A 136 -4.39 18.29 8.28
C THR A 136 -3.67 16.94 8.21
N ALA A 137 -2.62 16.80 7.39
CA ALA A 137 -1.80 15.59 7.41
C ALA A 137 -0.97 15.48 8.70
N ARG A 138 -0.43 16.61 9.19
CA ARG A 138 0.24 16.66 10.50
C ARG A 138 -0.71 16.24 11.62
N GLU A 139 -1.91 16.80 11.67
CA GLU A 139 -2.94 16.45 12.67
C GLU A 139 -3.38 14.98 12.61
N LEU A 140 -3.36 14.35 11.43
CA LEU A 140 -3.69 12.94 11.24
C LEU A 140 -2.56 11.98 11.66
N LEU A 141 -1.30 12.41 11.55
CA LEU A 141 -0.13 11.55 11.71
C LEU A 141 0.64 11.80 13.03
N ALA A 142 0.53 13.00 13.59
CA ALA A 142 1.17 13.38 14.83
C ALA A 142 0.56 12.61 16.03
N PRO A 143 1.36 12.29 17.05
CA PRO A 143 0.86 11.63 18.25
C PRO A 143 -0.21 12.48 18.95
N SER A 144 -1.28 11.83 19.41
CA SER A 144 -2.22 12.40 20.37
C SER A 144 -2.59 11.36 21.43
N PRO A 145 -3.09 11.78 22.61
CA PRO A 145 -3.54 10.84 23.65
C PRO A 145 -4.62 9.85 23.16
N GLN A 146 -5.41 10.26 22.16
CA GLN A 146 -6.49 9.45 21.58
C GLN A 146 -6.03 8.62 20.37
N HIS A 147 -4.90 8.99 19.75
CA HIS A 147 -4.34 8.33 18.58
C HIS A 147 -2.82 8.19 18.78
N PRO A 148 -2.33 7.03 19.30
CA PRO A 148 -0.90 6.81 19.42
C PRO A 148 -0.24 6.94 18.05
N SER A 149 0.89 7.65 17.97
CA SER A 149 1.57 7.86 16.69
C SER A 149 1.98 6.51 16.07
N PRO A 150 1.91 6.36 14.74
CA PRO A 150 2.53 5.25 14.02
C PRO A 150 4.02 5.03 14.33
N THR A 151 4.72 6.08 14.78
CA THR A 151 6.12 6.04 15.20
C THR A 151 6.31 5.56 16.64
N GLY A 152 5.24 5.47 17.44
CA GLY A 152 5.29 5.24 18.88
C GLY A 152 5.90 6.40 19.69
N LEU A 153 6.21 7.55 19.06
CA LEU A 153 6.75 8.71 19.78
C LEU A 153 5.66 9.43 20.57
N GLY A 154 6.06 9.97 21.72
CA GLY A 154 5.22 10.81 22.57
C GLY A 154 5.18 12.29 22.16
N PRO A 155 4.52 13.12 22.99
CA PRO A 155 4.64 14.58 22.93
C PRO A 155 6.09 15.04 23.15
N THR A 156 6.42 16.22 22.64
CA THR A 156 7.67 16.93 22.98
C THR A 156 7.71 17.30 24.46
N VAL A 157 8.88 17.65 24.98
CA VAL A 157 9.00 18.21 26.36
C VAL A 157 8.08 19.42 26.51
N ALA A 158 8.00 20.30 25.51
CA ALA A 158 7.15 21.49 25.55
C ALA A 158 5.66 21.14 25.65
N GLU A 159 5.21 20.15 24.89
CA GLU A 159 3.81 19.67 24.92
C GLU A 159 3.51 18.94 26.25
N ALA A 160 4.43 18.11 26.74
CA ALA A 160 4.25 17.34 27.97
C ALA A 160 4.32 18.19 29.24
N THR A 161 5.01 19.34 29.19
CA THR A 161 5.05 20.32 30.30
C THR A 161 3.96 21.38 30.19
N ALA A 162 3.15 21.37 29.13
CA ALA A 162 2.03 22.30 28.96
C ALA A 162 0.98 22.07 30.06
N GLY A 163 0.93 22.98 31.05
CA GLY A 163 0.05 22.90 32.21
C GLY A 163 0.76 22.53 33.52
N MET A 164 2.06 22.24 33.48
CA MET A 164 2.88 22.06 34.68
C MET A 164 3.14 23.41 35.37
N SER A 165 3.23 23.43 36.70
CA SER A 165 3.58 24.65 37.42
C SER A 165 5.03 25.09 37.10
N PRO A 166 5.30 26.39 36.96
CA PRO A 166 6.66 26.86 36.68
C PRO A 166 7.69 26.39 37.72
N GLY A 167 7.30 26.33 39.00
CA GLY A 167 8.15 25.81 40.07
C GLY A 167 8.57 24.35 39.86
N ARG A 168 7.65 23.48 39.43
CA ARG A 168 7.98 22.07 39.15
C ARG A 168 8.92 21.94 37.94
N VAL A 169 8.74 22.75 36.90
CA VAL A 169 9.67 22.75 35.76
C VAL A 169 11.08 23.18 36.20
N GLN A 170 11.19 24.19 37.08
CA GLN A 170 12.48 24.63 37.62
C GLN A 170 13.14 23.57 38.51
N GLU A 171 12.37 22.83 39.32
CA GLU A 171 12.89 21.67 40.06
C GLU A 171 13.52 20.64 39.13
N ILE A 172 12.84 20.33 38.01
CA ILE A 172 13.34 19.38 37.01
C ILE A 172 14.63 19.90 36.34
N VAL A 173 14.68 21.18 35.98
CA VAL A 173 15.88 21.83 35.43
C VAL A 173 17.06 21.71 36.40
N ALA A 174 16.84 22.00 37.68
CA ALA A 174 17.88 21.92 38.71
C ALA A 174 18.39 20.48 38.90
N GLU A 175 17.49 19.50 39.01
CA GLU A 175 17.84 18.08 39.17
C GLU A 175 18.49 17.46 37.92
N ALA A 176 18.19 18.01 36.73
CA ALA A 176 18.87 17.68 35.48
C ALA A 176 20.27 18.32 35.35
N GLY A 177 20.71 19.11 36.34
CA GLY A 177 22.02 19.75 36.35
C GLY A 177 22.14 20.96 35.42
N LEU A 178 21.01 21.58 35.05
CA LEU A 178 20.97 22.80 34.25
C LEU A 178 20.95 24.04 35.16
N ALA A 179 21.47 25.16 34.64
CA ALA A 179 21.37 26.44 35.34
C ALA A 179 19.91 26.88 35.48
N SER A 180 19.53 27.37 36.67
CA SER A 180 18.20 27.91 36.90
C SER A 180 17.95 29.13 36.00
N THR A 181 16.71 29.25 35.51
CA THR A 181 16.27 30.30 34.59
C THR A 181 15.11 31.08 35.21
N HIS A 182 14.87 32.32 34.75
CA HIS A 182 13.82 33.18 35.32
C HIS A 182 12.42 32.95 34.74
N ASP A 183 12.30 32.20 33.63
CA ASP A 183 11.03 31.93 32.96
C ASP A 183 10.89 30.45 32.53
N SER A 184 9.66 29.98 32.42
CA SER A 184 9.35 28.59 32.09
C SER A 184 9.67 28.21 30.65
N VAL A 185 9.64 29.15 29.70
CA VAL A 185 9.92 28.86 28.28
C VAL A 185 11.41 28.57 28.09
N SER A 186 12.28 29.37 28.70
CA SER A 186 13.73 29.14 28.74
C SER A 186 14.09 27.84 29.46
N ALA A 187 13.38 27.52 30.55
CA ALA A 187 13.54 26.26 31.28
C ALA A 187 13.24 25.04 30.39
N VAL A 188 12.07 25.04 29.74
CA VAL A 188 11.65 23.98 28.81
C VAL A 188 12.62 23.89 27.62
N THR A 189 13.05 25.02 27.07
CA THR A 189 14.03 25.08 25.97
C THR A 189 15.37 24.47 26.40
N GLY A 190 15.82 24.75 27.63
CA GLY A 190 17.02 24.16 28.22
C GLY A 190 16.92 22.64 28.36
N LEU A 191 15.77 22.12 28.81
CA LEU A 191 15.51 20.68 28.89
C LEU A 191 15.46 20.01 27.51
N SER A 192 14.72 20.58 26.55
CA SER A 192 14.71 20.08 25.16
C SER A 192 16.12 20.09 24.57
N GLY A 193 16.90 21.14 24.82
CA GLY A 193 18.29 21.24 24.40
C GLY A 193 19.21 20.18 25.03
N LEU A 194 19.03 19.90 26.33
CA LEU A 194 19.75 18.82 27.03
C LEU A 194 19.45 17.46 26.41
N PHE A 195 18.18 17.14 26.18
CA PHE A 195 17.77 15.82 25.67
C PHE A 195 18.11 15.62 24.20
N THR A 196 18.22 16.70 23.42
CA THR A 196 18.64 16.66 22.02
C THR A 196 20.16 16.56 21.88
N ASP A 197 20.94 17.08 22.84
CA ASP A 197 22.40 16.98 22.83
C ASP A 197 22.87 15.56 23.16
N ARG A 198 23.46 14.89 22.16
CA ARG A 198 23.94 13.50 22.27
C ARG A 198 24.91 13.27 23.41
N ARG A 199 25.85 14.19 23.64
CA ARG A 199 26.91 14.00 24.64
C ARG A 199 26.38 14.23 26.04
N ARG A 200 25.62 15.31 26.21
CA ARG A 200 25.07 15.69 27.54
C ARG A 200 24.00 14.71 28.00
N MET A 201 23.15 14.26 27.09
CA MET A 201 22.14 13.24 27.39
C MET A 201 22.77 11.87 27.71
N ALA A 202 23.81 11.45 26.98
CA ALA A 202 24.53 10.22 27.30
C ALA A 202 25.19 10.28 28.69
N ALA A 203 25.76 11.44 29.07
CA ALA A 203 26.31 11.65 30.41
C ALA A 203 25.23 11.58 31.51
N LEU A 204 24.03 12.13 31.25
CA LEU A 204 22.90 12.03 32.17
C LEU A 204 22.45 10.56 32.34
N LEU A 205 22.28 9.83 31.24
CA LEU A 205 21.88 8.42 31.25
C LEU A 205 22.93 7.51 31.89
N ALA A 206 24.22 7.83 31.80
CA ALA A 206 25.29 7.08 32.47
C ALA A 206 25.21 7.14 34.01
N SER A 207 24.52 8.13 34.56
CA SER A 207 24.26 8.25 36.01
C SER A 207 22.96 7.58 36.47
N ALA A 208 22.21 6.98 35.54
CA ALA A 208 20.90 6.38 35.83
C ALA A 208 21.03 5.02 36.55
N PRO A 209 20.14 4.72 37.51
CA PRO A 209 19.99 3.36 38.04
C PRO A 209 19.63 2.36 36.92
N PRO A 210 20.11 1.11 36.98
CA PRO A 210 19.80 0.09 35.96
C PRO A 210 18.30 -0.12 35.76
N GLU A 211 17.51 -0.14 36.84
CA GLU A 211 16.06 -0.33 36.78
C GLU A 211 15.35 0.86 36.08
N SER A 212 15.92 2.06 36.15
CA SER A 212 15.41 3.23 35.44
C SER A 212 15.62 3.09 33.92
N LEU A 213 16.77 2.55 33.50
CA LEU A 213 17.07 2.29 32.09
C LEU A 213 16.17 1.17 31.53
N ASP A 214 15.87 0.14 32.32
CA ASP A 214 14.94 -0.92 31.94
C ASP A 214 13.53 -0.38 31.66
N VAL A 215 13.05 0.55 32.49
CA VAL A 215 11.75 1.22 32.28
C VAL A 215 11.75 2.00 30.98
N LEU A 216 12.79 2.81 30.72
CA LEU A 216 12.90 3.58 29.48
C LEU A 216 12.91 2.64 28.27
N THR A 217 13.72 1.58 28.29
CA THR A 217 13.85 0.62 27.19
C THR A 217 12.50 -0.02 26.80
N ARG A 218 11.63 -0.31 27.79
CA ARG A 218 10.28 -0.86 27.53
C ARG A 218 9.36 0.16 26.84
N LEU A 219 9.48 1.44 27.19
CA LEU A 219 8.66 2.52 26.63
C LEU A 219 9.18 3.05 25.30
N VAL A 220 10.45 2.79 24.96
CA VAL A 220 11.11 3.37 23.78
C VAL A 220 10.35 3.10 22.49
N TRP A 221 9.92 1.87 22.20
CA TRP A 221 9.17 1.52 20.97
C TRP A 221 7.71 1.13 21.24
N GLY A 222 7.33 1.01 22.50
CA GLY A 222 5.96 0.73 22.93
C GLY A 222 5.09 1.99 22.92
N PRO A 223 3.88 1.94 23.52
CA PRO A 223 3.16 3.17 23.80
C PRO A 223 4.07 4.08 24.66
N PRO A 224 4.17 5.38 24.34
CA PRO A 224 5.06 6.28 25.07
C PRO A 224 4.54 6.57 26.49
N TYR A 225 3.38 6.03 26.87
CA TYR A 225 2.71 6.24 28.14
C TYR A 225 2.90 5.05 29.08
N GLY A 226 3.08 5.36 30.37
CA GLY A 226 3.12 4.40 31.45
C GLY A 226 2.19 4.80 32.60
N GLN A 227 1.88 3.84 33.47
CA GLN A 227 1.14 4.08 34.71
C GLN A 227 2.11 4.12 35.90
N VAL A 228 1.89 5.05 36.81
CA VAL A 228 2.72 5.27 38.00
C VAL A 228 1.82 5.46 39.22
N THR A 229 2.21 4.86 40.35
CA THR A 229 1.49 4.99 41.61
C THR A 229 1.72 6.37 42.25
N ALA A 230 0.86 6.78 43.19
CA ALA A 230 1.01 8.05 43.89
C ALA A 230 2.33 8.17 44.69
N LYS A 231 2.95 7.04 45.04
CA LYS A 231 4.27 6.96 45.68
C LYS A 231 5.21 6.15 44.78
N PRO A 232 5.81 6.78 43.76
CA PRO A 232 6.67 6.09 42.81
C PRO A 232 7.89 5.48 43.51
N ALA A 233 8.29 4.29 43.03
CA ALA A 233 9.55 3.67 43.44
C ALA A 233 10.76 4.59 43.13
N ALA A 234 11.88 4.40 43.82
CA ALA A 234 13.05 5.27 43.69
C ALA A 234 13.55 5.41 42.24
N HIS A 235 13.59 4.31 41.48
CA HIS A 235 14.02 4.31 40.07
C HIS A 235 13.07 5.10 39.15
N LEU A 236 11.76 5.11 39.41
CA LEU A 236 10.78 5.92 38.67
C LEU A 236 10.87 7.40 39.06
N ARG A 237 11.03 7.68 40.35
CA ARG A 237 11.20 9.05 40.85
C ARG A 237 12.46 9.70 40.27
N TRP A 238 13.56 8.96 40.17
CA TRP A 238 14.79 9.45 39.52
C TRP A 238 14.54 9.94 38.08
N LEU A 239 13.74 9.19 37.30
CA LEU A 239 13.36 9.58 35.93
C LEU A 239 12.45 10.82 35.90
N LEU A 240 11.49 10.91 36.84
CA LEU A 240 10.54 12.03 36.94
C LEU A 240 11.22 13.33 37.38
N ASP A 241 12.17 13.25 38.30
CA ASP A 241 12.89 14.41 38.82
C ASP A 241 13.85 15.00 37.79
N ARG A 242 14.34 14.19 36.84
CA ARG A 242 15.22 14.63 35.73
C ARG A 242 14.47 14.88 34.43
N GLY A 243 13.14 14.77 34.42
CA GLY A 243 12.31 15.03 33.23
C GLY A 243 12.44 13.98 32.12
N LEU A 244 13.06 12.84 32.40
CA LEU A 244 13.15 11.70 31.47
C LEU A 244 11.81 10.97 31.32
N LEU A 245 10.96 11.10 32.33
CA LEU A 245 9.51 10.86 32.27
C LEU A 245 8.80 12.12 32.75
N LEU A 246 7.69 12.47 32.11
CA LEU A 246 6.87 13.62 32.50
C LEU A 246 5.44 13.17 32.84
N PRO A 247 4.85 13.68 33.93
CA PRO A 247 3.45 13.39 34.27
C PRO A 247 2.52 14.13 33.30
N THR A 248 1.54 13.42 32.73
CA THR A 248 0.54 14.01 31.82
C THR A 248 -0.86 14.07 32.42
N ALA A 249 -1.20 13.11 33.28
CA ALA A 249 -2.44 13.04 34.02
C ALA A 249 -2.18 12.35 35.38
N PRO A 250 -3.11 12.43 36.35
CA PRO A 250 -2.95 11.70 37.61
C PRO A 250 -2.67 10.21 37.37
N GLY A 251 -1.52 9.74 37.83
CA GLY A 251 -1.10 8.34 37.67
C GLY A 251 -0.57 7.95 36.29
N THR A 252 -0.53 8.88 35.32
CA THR A 252 -0.01 8.61 33.96
C THR A 252 1.23 9.44 33.68
N VAL A 253 2.25 8.79 33.13
CA VAL A 253 3.50 9.40 32.72
C VAL A 253 3.75 9.16 31.24
N VAL A 254 4.60 9.98 30.64
CA VAL A 254 5.00 9.86 29.24
C VAL A 254 6.51 10.00 29.09
N ILE A 255 7.10 9.27 28.15
CA ILE A 255 8.46 9.54 27.67
C ILE A 255 8.42 10.70 26.65
N PRO A 256 9.12 11.82 26.92
CA PRO A 256 9.17 12.93 25.96
C PRO A 256 9.85 12.52 24.65
N ARG A 257 9.41 13.11 23.53
CA ARG A 257 9.89 12.79 22.18
C ARG A 257 11.41 12.87 22.07
N GLU A 258 12.02 13.92 22.61
CA GLU A 258 13.46 14.16 22.56
C GLU A 258 14.24 13.04 23.26
N VAL A 259 13.75 12.59 24.43
CA VAL A 259 14.32 11.46 25.17
C VAL A 259 14.18 10.16 24.38
N ALA A 260 12.99 9.90 23.83
CA ALA A 260 12.74 8.72 23.01
C ALA A 260 13.63 8.70 21.75
N LEU A 261 13.74 9.81 21.02
CA LEU A 261 14.60 9.93 19.84
C LEU A 261 16.08 9.72 20.22
N HIS A 262 16.53 10.25 21.37
CA HIS A 262 17.88 9.98 21.84
C HIS A 262 18.15 8.48 21.99
N LEU A 263 17.27 7.77 22.71
CA LEU A 263 17.35 6.33 22.95
C LEU A 263 17.19 5.48 21.67
N ARG A 264 16.55 6.03 20.63
CA ARG A 264 16.38 5.40 19.32
C ARG A 264 17.51 5.69 18.33
N ALA A 265 18.60 6.32 18.79
CA ALA A 265 19.70 6.79 17.94
C ALA A 265 19.20 7.73 16.81
N GLY A 266 18.24 8.60 17.14
CA GLY A 266 17.66 9.61 16.24
C GLY A 266 16.49 9.11 15.39
N ARG A 267 16.21 7.81 15.39
CA ARG A 267 15.20 7.22 14.50
C ARG A 267 13.76 7.44 14.99
N ALA A 268 12.91 7.93 14.10
CA ALA A 268 11.47 8.01 14.32
C ALA A 268 10.80 6.63 14.24
N HIS A 269 11.22 5.78 13.30
CA HIS A 269 10.66 4.43 13.10
C HIS A 269 11.63 3.36 13.56
N ARG A 270 11.08 2.24 14.07
CA ARG A 270 11.90 1.08 14.49
C ARG A 270 12.57 0.42 13.30
N GLU A 271 11.80 0.29 12.23
CA GLU A 271 12.21 -0.31 10.97
C GLU A 271 11.76 0.64 9.85
N VAL A 272 12.72 1.20 9.12
CA VAL A 272 12.48 2.00 7.92
C VAL A 272 12.62 1.08 6.71
N GLN A 273 11.68 1.17 5.77
CA GLN A 273 11.65 0.30 4.59
C GLN A 273 11.83 1.16 3.32
N PRO A 274 13.05 1.66 3.05
CA PRO A 274 13.29 2.67 2.01
C PRO A 274 13.11 2.16 0.59
N VAL A 275 13.27 0.85 0.40
CA VAL A 275 13.14 0.17 -0.89
C VAL A 275 12.03 -0.86 -0.80
N PRO A 276 11.29 -1.07 -1.89
CA PRO A 276 10.27 -2.10 -1.91
C PRO A 276 10.92 -3.49 -1.82
N PRO A 277 10.30 -4.45 -1.11
CA PRO A 277 10.79 -5.81 -1.09
C PRO A 277 10.76 -6.40 -2.51
N PRO A 278 11.76 -7.22 -2.88
CA PRO A 278 11.77 -7.88 -4.17
C PRO A 278 10.63 -8.92 -4.24
N VAL A 279 10.12 -9.13 -5.45
CA VAL A 279 9.27 -10.30 -5.72
C VAL A 279 10.20 -11.48 -5.97
N GLU A 280 10.16 -12.47 -5.09
CA GLU A 280 11.08 -13.59 -5.10
C GLU A 280 10.62 -14.67 -6.09
N ALA A 281 11.53 -15.13 -6.93
CA ALA A 281 11.27 -16.22 -7.85
C ALA A 281 11.20 -17.56 -7.11
N THR A 282 10.12 -18.32 -7.31
CA THR A 282 9.96 -19.69 -6.79
C THR A 282 10.61 -20.69 -7.72
N ALA A 283 10.28 -20.63 -9.01
CA ALA A 283 10.74 -21.57 -10.02
C ALA A 283 10.82 -20.89 -11.39
N ALA A 284 11.73 -21.39 -12.23
CA ALA A 284 11.85 -21.00 -13.62
C ALA A 284 11.48 -22.18 -14.53
N HIS A 285 10.61 -21.92 -15.48
CA HIS A 285 10.14 -22.87 -16.47
C HIS A 285 10.43 -22.36 -17.89
N ARG A 286 10.45 -23.26 -18.87
CA ARG A 286 10.45 -22.83 -20.28
C ARG A 286 9.12 -22.13 -20.59
N PRO A 287 9.11 -20.97 -21.26
CA PRO A 287 7.87 -20.26 -21.59
C PRO A 287 6.81 -21.14 -22.27
N GLN A 288 7.21 -22.02 -23.18
CA GLN A 288 6.29 -22.94 -23.87
C GLN A 288 5.58 -23.92 -22.93
N VAL A 289 6.21 -24.31 -21.82
CA VAL A 289 5.60 -25.21 -20.81
C VAL A 289 4.58 -24.45 -19.97
N VAL A 290 4.86 -23.18 -19.67
CA VAL A 290 3.92 -22.28 -18.98
C VAL A 290 2.71 -22.03 -19.86
N ASP A 291 2.92 -21.72 -21.14
CA ASP A 291 1.85 -21.47 -22.10
C ASP A 291 1.00 -22.71 -22.33
N ALA A 292 1.60 -23.90 -22.46
CA ALA A 292 0.85 -25.15 -22.59
C ALA A 292 -0.01 -25.45 -21.34
N ALA A 293 0.53 -25.22 -20.13
CA ALA A 293 -0.22 -25.40 -18.89
C ALA A 293 -1.37 -24.39 -18.77
N ALA A 294 -1.10 -23.12 -19.07
CA ALA A 294 -2.08 -22.05 -19.06
C ALA A 294 -3.19 -22.28 -20.10
N ALA A 295 -2.85 -22.73 -21.31
CA ALA A 295 -3.81 -23.10 -22.34
C ALA A 295 -4.70 -24.29 -21.91
N GLY A 296 -4.13 -25.27 -21.21
CA GLY A 296 -4.90 -26.37 -20.62
C GLY A 296 -5.92 -25.88 -19.58
N GLN A 297 -5.53 -24.94 -18.72
CA GLN A 297 -6.45 -24.32 -17.76
C GLN A 297 -7.51 -23.46 -18.46
N ALA A 298 -7.14 -22.68 -19.48
CA ALA A 298 -8.07 -21.90 -20.28
C ALA A 298 -9.12 -22.80 -20.98
N TYR A 299 -8.72 -23.96 -21.49
CA TYR A 299 -9.64 -24.95 -22.05
C TYR A 299 -10.62 -25.47 -21.00
N THR A 300 -10.13 -25.87 -19.83
CA THR A 300 -10.97 -26.30 -18.71
C THR A 300 -11.93 -25.20 -18.27
N ALA A 301 -11.47 -23.95 -18.19
CA ALA A 301 -12.29 -22.80 -17.85
C ALA A 301 -13.48 -22.61 -18.82
N LEU A 302 -13.23 -22.74 -20.12
CA LEU A 302 -14.29 -22.69 -21.13
C LEU A 302 -15.29 -23.84 -20.96
N ALA A 303 -14.80 -25.06 -20.78
CA ALA A 303 -15.65 -26.23 -20.56
C ALA A 303 -16.53 -26.10 -19.30
N THR A 304 -15.97 -25.64 -18.19
CA THR A 304 -16.72 -25.40 -16.94
C THR A 304 -17.76 -24.29 -17.11
N MET A 305 -17.45 -23.22 -17.84
CA MET A 305 -18.40 -22.14 -18.12
C MET A 305 -19.56 -22.63 -19.00
N GLU A 306 -19.27 -23.40 -20.05
CA GLU A 306 -20.28 -24.03 -20.91
C GLU A 306 -21.19 -24.97 -20.12
N GLU A 307 -20.62 -25.83 -19.27
CA GLU A 307 -21.38 -26.77 -18.44
C GLU A 307 -22.30 -26.05 -17.46
N LEU A 308 -21.81 -25.01 -16.78
CA LEU A 308 -22.60 -24.18 -15.87
C LEU A 308 -23.78 -23.51 -16.59
N LEU A 309 -23.52 -22.85 -17.72
CA LEU A 309 -24.55 -22.10 -18.44
C LEU A 309 -25.57 -23.03 -19.08
N LYS A 310 -25.15 -24.20 -19.57
CA LYS A 310 -26.05 -25.23 -20.08
C LYS A 310 -26.98 -25.79 -18.99
N ASP A 311 -26.45 -26.10 -17.80
CA ASP A 311 -27.26 -26.59 -16.67
C ASP A 311 -28.33 -25.54 -16.26
N TRP A 312 -28.00 -24.26 -16.32
CA TRP A 312 -28.92 -23.19 -15.89
C TRP A 312 -29.87 -22.71 -16.99
N ASP A 313 -29.57 -23.00 -18.26
CA ASP A 313 -30.47 -22.80 -19.40
C ASP A 313 -31.70 -23.73 -19.33
N GLU A 314 -31.53 -24.95 -18.82
CA GLU A 314 -32.61 -25.95 -18.64
C GLU A 314 -33.52 -25.67 -17.43
N GLY A 315 -33.30 -24.56 -16.71
CA GLY A 315 -34.10 -24.14 -15.56
C GLY A 315 -33.25 -23.90 -14.31
N GLY A 316 -32.57 -22.77 -14.28
CA GLY A 316 -31.67 -22.40 -13.19
C GLY A 316 -32.35 -22.08 -11.84
N PRO A 317 -31.53 -21.80 -10.81
CA PRO A 317 -31.99 -21.62 -9.44
C PRO A 317 -32.77 -20.32 -9.23
N GLY A 318 -33.73 -20.35 -8.29
CA GLY A 318 -34.54 -19.18 -7.93
C GLY A 318 -33.74 -18.10 -7.21
N VAL A 319 -34.12 -16.84 -7.43
CA VAL A 319 -33.54 -15.67 -6.76
C VAL A 319 -34.12 -15.53 -5.36
N LEU A 320 -33.27 -15.35 -4.35
CA LEU A 320 -33.72 -15.10 -2.98
C LEU A 320 -34.42 -13.73 -2.86
N ARG A 321 -35.35 -13.59 -1.93
CA ARG A 321 -35.98 -12.28 -1.60
C ARG A 321 -34.98 -11.17 -1.25
N ALA A 322 -33.84 -11.54 -0.69
CA ALA A 322 -32.77 -10.62 -0.34
C ALA A 322 -31.79 -10.36 -1.50
N GLY A 323 -32.05 -10.94 -2.68
CA GLY A 323 -31.12 -11.06 -3.80
C GLY A 323 -30.13 -12.21 -3.63
N GLY A 324 -29.65 -12.75 -4.75
CA GLY A 324 -28.63 -13.79 -4.78
C GLY A 324 -29.17 -15.22 -4.70
N LEU A 325 -28.23 -16.15 -4.59
CA LEU A 325 -28.40 -17.59 -4.62
C LEU A 325 -28.46 -18.18 -3.21
N SER A 326 -29.26 -19.23 -3.01
CA SER A 326 -29.27 -19.96 -1.74
C SER A 326 -28.01 -20.81 -1.56
N VAL A 327 -27.58 -21.03 -0.32
CA VAL A 327 -26.43 -21.93 -0.01
C VAL A 327 -26.67 -23.34 -0.54
N ARG A 328 -27.93 -23.81 -0.52
CA ARG A 328 -28.30 -25.12 -1.04
C ARG A 328 -28.14 -25.19 -2.55
N ASP A 329 -28.57 -24.16 -3.27
CA ASP A 329 -28.45 -24.13 -4.73
C ASP A 329 -26.99 -23.99 -5.16
N LEU A 330 -26.20 -23.14 -4.47
CA LEU A 330 -24.76 -23.06 -4.70
C LEU A 330 -24.06 -24.43 -4.51
N LYS A 331 -24.42 -25.15 -3.44
CA LYS A 331 -23.89 -26.50 -3.20
C LYS A 331 -24.33 -27.50 -4.27
N ARG A 332 -25.56 -27.39 -4.79
CA ARG A 332 -26.03 -28.23 -5.91
C ARG A 332 -25.22 -27.94 -7.17
N THR A 333 -24.99 -26.67 -7.50
CA THR A 333 -24.14 -26.27 -8.63
C THR A 333 -22.70 -26.77 -8.46
N ALA A 334 -22.13 -26.67 -7.26
CA ALA A 334 -20.81 -27.20 -6.97
C ALA A 334 -20.70 -28.71 -7.21
N VAL A 335 -21.72 -29.47 -6.80
CA VAL A 335 -21.80 -30.92 -7.07
C VAL A 335 -21.97 -31.22 -8.55
N ALA A 336 -22.80 -30.44 -9.27
CA ALA A 336 -23.02 -30.62 -10.70
C ALA A 336 -21.75 -30.42 -11.53
N LEU A 337 -20.94 -29.40 -11.17
CA LEU A 337 -19.67 -29.09 -11.84
C LEU A 337 -18.48 -29.92 -11.34
N ASP A 338 -18.66 -30.80 -10.35
CA ASP A 338 -17.58 -31.50 -9.63
C ASP A 338 -16.49 -30.56 -9.08
N LEU A 339 -16.92 -29.44 -8.47
CA LEU A 339 -16.04 -28.40 -7.94
C LEU A 339 -16.28 -28.16 -6.45
N PRO A 340 -15.25 -27.67 -5.72
CA PRO A 340 -15.47 -27.17 -4.37
C PRO A 340 -16.35 -25.90 -4.39
N GLU A 341 -17.17 -25.71 -3.35
CA GLU A 341 -18.14 -24.60 -3.28
C GLU A 341 -17.54 -23.21 -3.61
N PRO A 342 -16.34 -22.82 -3.12
CA PRO A 342 -15.74 -21.53 -3.48
C PRO A 342 -15.38 -21.40 -4.98
N ALA A 343 -15.01 -22.50 -5.65
CA ALA A 343 -14.72 -22.48 -7.08
C ALA A 343 -16.00 -22.37 -7.92
N ALA A 344 -17.06 -23.08 -7.53
CA ALA A 344 -18.37 -22.93 -8.17
C ALA A 344 -18.90 -21.50 -8.00
N ALA A 345 -18.73 -20.90 -6.81
CA ALA A 345 -19.09 -19.51 -6.56
C ALA A 345 -18.30 -18.53 -7.47
N PHE A 346 -17.01 -18.78 -7.67
CA PHE A 346 -16.19 -18.00 -8.60
C PHE A 346 -16.73 -18.05 -10.04
N TRP A 347 -17.03 -19.24 -10.57
CA TRP A 347 -17.55 -19.39 -11.94
C TRP A 347 -18.92 -18.73 -12.11
N VAL A 348 -19.82 -18.88 -11.14
CA VAL A 348 -21.14 -18.23 -11.14
C VAL A 348 -21.00 -16.70 -11.14
N GLU A 349 -20.14 -16.14 -10.30
CA GLU A 349 -19.89 -14.69 -10.28
C GLU A 349 -19.24 -14.19 -11.57
N LEU A 350 -18.34 -14.98 -12.17
CA LEU A 350 -17.70 -14.63 -13.43
C LEU A 350 -18.68 -14.67 -14.60
N ALA A 351 -19.56 -15.68 -14.66
CA ALA A 351 -20.62 -15.77 -15.66
C ALA A 351 -21.52 -14.53 -15.61
N TYR A 352 -21.89 -14.12 -14.40
CA TYR A 352 -22.66 -12.89 -14.17
C TYR A 352 -21.88 -11.63 -14.58
N ALA A 353 -20.60 -11.52 -14.19
CA ALA A 353 -19.76 -10.37 -14.55
C ALA A 353 -19.48 -10.26 -16.06
N ALA A 354 -19.42 -11.39 -16.78
CA ALA A 354 -19.28 -11.44 -18.23
C ALA A 354 -20.60 -11.15 -18.98
N GLY A 355 -21.69 -10.98 -18.23
CA GLY A 355 -23.03 -10.76 -18.77
C GLY A 355 -23.61 -11.98 -19.47
N LEU A 356 -23.10 -13.19 -19.16
CA LEU A 356 -23.60 -14.45 -19.71
C LEU A 356 -24.75 -15.02 -18.88
N LEU A 357 -24.86 -14.58 -17.62
CA LEU A 357 -25.85 -15.03 -16.64
C LEU A 357 -26.59 -13.83 -16.04
N ALA A 358 -27.92 -13.88 -15.93
CA ALA A 358 -28.73 -12.83 -15.30
C ALA A 358 -30.01 -13.41 -14.66
N SER A 359 -30.73 -12.60 -13.88
CA SER A 359 -32.11 -12.92 -13.46
C SER A 359 -33.05 -12.70 -14.65
N ASP A 360 -34.01 -13.60 -14.86
CA ASP A 360 -35.03 -13.52 -15.92
C ASP A 360 -36.06 -12.39 -15.71
N GLY A 361 -36.17 -11.86 -14.48
CA GLY A 361 -37.08 -10.76 -14.14
C GLY A 361 -38.56 -11.14 -14.14
N GLU A 362 -38.87 -12.44 -14.17
CA GLU A 362 -40.24 -12.96 -14.11
C GLU A 362 -40.80 -12.93 -12.69
N ALA A 363 -42.10 -13.21 -12.52
CA ALA A 363 -42.74 -13.16 -11.19
C ALA A 363 -42.11 -14.10 -10.15
N ASP A 364 -41.62 -15.25 -10.60
CA ASP A 364 -40.79 -16.19 -9.84
C ASP A 364 -39.36 -16.13 -10.38
N GLU A 365 -38.65 -15.03 -10.13
CA GLU A 365 -37.31 -14.76 -10.69
C GLU A 365 -36.34 -15.94 -10.54
N ARG A 366 -35.67 -16.30 -11.64
CA ARG A 366 -34.62 -17.32 -11.69
C ARG A 366 -33.39 -16.81 -12.40
N TYR A 367 -32.24 -17.32 -12.00
CA TYR A 367 -31.01 -17.11 -12.75
C TYR A 367 -30.97 -18.04 -13.96
N ALA A 368 -30.73 -17.50 -15.14
CA ALA A 368 -30.65 -18.24 -16.40
C ALA A 368 -29.55 -17.67 -17.31
N ALA A 369 -29.17 -18.45 -18.32
CA ALA A 369 -28.30 -17.98 -19.39
C ALA A 369 -28.98 -16.80 -20.14
N THR A 370 -28.19 -15.80 -20.49
CA THR A 370 -28.65 -14.66 -21.28
C THR A 370 -28.49 -14.94 -22.78
N PRO A 371 -29.14 -14.19 -23.68
CA PRO A 371 -28.88 -14.31 -25.13
C PRO A 371 -27.40 -14.11 -25.52
N ALA A 372 -26.63 -13.42 -24.68
CA ALA A 372 -25.20 -13.24 -24.91
C ALA A 372 -24.39 -14.53 -24.74
N TYR A 373 -24.97 -15.58 -24.14
CA TYR A 373 -24.42 -16.93 -24.10
C TYR A 373 -24.39 -17.57 -25.49
N ASP A 374 -25.48 -17.45 -26.26
CA ASP A 374 -25.56 -17.99 -27.63
C ASP A 374 -24.51 -17.33 -28.53
N GLU A 375 -24.43 -15.99 -28.48
CA GLU A 375 -23.40 -15.23 -29.19
C GLU A 375 -21.99 -15.64 -28.74
N TRP A 376 -21.80 -15.89 -27.45
CA TRP A 376 -20.50 -16.33 -26.93
C TRP A 376 -20.11 -17.70 -27.44
N LEU A 377 -21.05 -18.66 -27.58
CA LEU A 377 -20.76 -20.00 -28.12
C LEU A 377 -20.30 -19.97 -29.59
N GLU A 378 -20.74 -18.99 -30.37
CA GLU A 378 -20.33 -18.85 -31.77
C GLU A 378 -18.90 -18.33 -31.95
N LEU A 379 -18.31 -17.75 -30.89
CA LEU A 379 -16.96 -17.18 -30.95
C LEU A 379 -15.87 -18.26 -30.96
N PRO A 380 -14.72 -18.00 -31.62
CA PRO A 380 -13.53 -18.83 -31.48
C PRO A 380 -13.09 -18.96 -30.01
N ALA A 381 -12.50 -20.10 -29.64
CA ALA A 381 -12.10 -20.37 -28.25
C ALA A 381 -11.24 -19.26 -27.62
N ALA A 382 -10.31 -18.67 -28.39
CA ALA A 382 -9.48 -17.56 -27.92
C ALA A 382 -10.30 -16.30 -27.57
N GLU A 383 -11.30 -15.96 -28.39
CA GLU A 383 -12.18 -14.82 -28.14
C GLU A 383 -13.15 -15.07 -26.98
N ARG A 384 -13.66 -16.31 -26.87
CA ARG A 384 -14.45 -16.76 -25.72
C ARG A 384 -13.68 -16.59 -24.42
N TRP A 385 -12.43 -17.04 -24.41
CA TRP A 385 -11.53 -16.90 -23.26
C TRP A 385 -11.22 -15.43 -22.97
N ALA A 386 -10.88 -14.65 -23.99
CA ALA A 386 -10.55 -13.23 -23.83
C ALA A 386 -11.71 -12.44 -23.20
N ARG A 387 -12.96 -12.75 -23.59
CA ARG A 387 -14.16 -12.14 -22.98
C ARG A 387 -14.25 -12.45 -21.48
N LEU A 388 -14.04 -13.71 -21.08
CA LEU A 388 -14.07 -14.12 -19.67
C LEU A 388 -12.91 -13.47 -18.88
N ALA A 389 -11.69 -13.53 -19.40
CA ALA A 389 -10.51 -12.97 -18.75
C ALA A 389 -10.61 -11.45 -18.58
N THR A 390 -11.14 -10.74 -19.58
CA THR A 390 -11.38 -9.28 -19.52
C THR A 390 -12.46 -8.92 -18.51
N ALA A 391 -13.56 -9.69 -18.46
CA ALA A 391 -14.61 -9.51 -17.47
C ALA A 391 -14.04 -9.71 -16.05
N TRP A 392 -13.27 -10.77 -15.83
CA TRP A 392 -12.59 -11.03 -14.56
C TRP A 392 -11.63 -9.91 -14.15
N LEU A 393 -10.79 -9.41 -15.06
CA LEU A 393 -9.83 -8.34 -14.76
C LEU A 393 -10.50 -7.05 -14.28
N THR A 394 -11.66 -6.72 -14.85
CA THR A 394 -12.39 -5.47 -14.58
C THR A 394 -13.48 -5.61 -13.51
N ALA A 395 -13.87 -6.84 -13.14
CA ALA A 395 -14.94 -7.11 -12.18
C ALA A 395 -14.66 -6.54 -10.78
N THR A 396 -15.58 -5.75 -10.24
CA THR A 396 -15.53 -5.29 -8.84
C THR A 396 -16.01 -6.36 -7.86
N ARG A 397 -16.89 -7.26 -8.32
CA ARG A 397 -17.41 -8.38 -7.51
C ARG A 397 -16.30 -9.36 -7.19
N THR A 398 -16.21 -9.77 -5.93
CA THR A 398 -15.17 -10.66 -5.41
C THR A 398 -15.79 -11.92 -4.83
N ALA A 399 -15.68 -13.05 -5.52
CA ALA A 399 -16.31 -14.31 -5.10
C ALA A 399 -15.75 -14.83 -3.76
N GLY A 400 -14.47 -14.56 -3.47
CA GLY A 400 -13.82 -15.03 -2.25
C GLY A 400 -14.40 -14.52 -0.93
N VAL A 401 -15.24 -13.46 -0.95
CA VAL A 401 -15.95 -12.97 0.27
C VAL A 401 -17.31 -13.65 0.50
N ILE A 402 -17.76 -14.52 -0.41
CA ILE A 402 -19.02 -15.25 -0.25
C ILE A 402 -18.93 -16.14 0.99
N GLY A 403 -19.97 -16.11 1.81
CA GLY A 403 -20.01 -16.75 3.13
C GLY A 403 -19.45 -15.90 4.27
N GLU A 404 -18.77 -14.78 4.00
CA GLU A 404 -18.42 -13.80 5.04
C GLU A 404 -19.66 -13.03 5.52
N ARG A 405 -19.53 -12.30 6.63
CA ARG A 405 -20.59 -11.46 7.17
C ARG A 405 -20.37 -9.99 6.82
N ASP A 406 -21.45 -9.29 6.46
CA ASP A 406 -21.44 -7.85 6.22
C ASP A 406 -21.39 -7.05 7.54
N ALA A 407 -21.33 -5.72 7.44
CA ALA A 407 -21.33 -4.83 8.62
C ALA A 407 -22.63 -4.90 9.46
N LYS A 408 -23.69 -5.53 8.93
CA LYS A 408 -24.97 -5.78 9.60
C LYS A 408 -25.09 -7.25 10.06
N ASP A 409 -23.97 -7.98 10.12
CA ASP A 409 -23.89 -9.39 10.52
C ASP A 409 -24.66 -10.38 9.62
N ARG A 410 -24.98 -9.98 8.38
CA ARG A 410 -25.66 -10.84 7.40
C ARG A 410 -24.64 -11.57 6.53
N THR A 411 -24.87 -12.84 6.26
CA THR A 411 -24.01 -13.64 5.37
C THR A 411 -24.13 -13.16 3.92
N LEU A 412 -22.99 -13.00 3.25
CA LEU A 412 -22.91 -12.65 1.84
C LEU A 412 -23.17 -13.88 0.96
N SER A 413 -24.21 -13.81 0.14
CA SER A 413 -24.59 -14.88 -0.81
C SER A 413 -23.96 -14.65 -2.18
N ALA A 414 -23.72 -15.73 -2.94
CA ALA A 414 -23.41 -15.64 -4.36
C ALA A 414 -24.56 -14.92 -5.10
N LEU A 415 -24.22 -14.15 -6.14
CA LEU A 415 -25.07 -13.23 -6.91
C LEU A 415 -25.82 -12.18 -6.06
N GLY A 416 -25.50 -12.10 -4.76
CA GLY A 416 -26.12 -11.19 -3.82
C GLY A 416 -25.49 -9.78 -3.85
N PRO A 417 -26.12 -8.82 -3.16
CA PRO A 417 -25.54 -7.51 -2.95
C PRO A 417 -24.34 -7.58 -1.99
N GLY A 418 -23.44 -6.59 -2.08
CA GLY A 418 -22.35 -6.44 -1.11
C GLY A 418 -21.10 -7.28 -1.39
N LEU A 419 -20.95 -7.83 -2.60
CA LEU A 419 -19.71 -8.49 -3.06
C LEU A 419 -18.71 -7.53 -3.71
N ASP A 420 -19.13 -6.32 -4.06
CA ASP A 420 -18.27 -5.33 -4.72
C ASP A 420 -17.13 -4.84 -3.83
N ARG A 421 -15.90 -4.95 -4.33
CA ARG A 421 -14.68 -4.40 -3.74
C ARG A 421 -14.02 -3.53 -4.79
N SER A 422 -14.10 -2.21 -4.63
CA SER A 422 -13.55 -1.25 -5.59
C SER A 422 -12.04 -1.40 -5.83
N ALA A 423 -11.31 -1.98 -4.86
CA ALA A 423 -9.89 -2.27 -4.98
C ALA A 423 -9.58 -3.53 -5.80
N ALA A 424 -10.56 -4.39 -6.11
CA ALA A 424 -10.30 -5.69 -6.75
C ALA A 424 -9.64 -5.56 -8.12
N PRO A 425 -10.14 -4.74 -9.07
CA PRO A 425 -9.47 -4.56 -10.35
C PRO A 425 -8.05 -4.03 -10.21
N GLU A 426 -7.84 -3.03 -9.35
CA GLU A 426 -6.50 -2.45 -9.09
C GLU A 426 -5.51 -3.51 -8.59
N VAL A 427 -5.94 -4.32 -7.61
CA VAL A 427 -5.09 -5.37 -7.03
C VAL A 427 -4.81 -6.48 -8.05
N ARG A 428 -5.81 -6.92 -8.82
CA ARG A 428 -5.61 -7.96 -9.86
C ARG A 428 -4.57 -7.53 -10.88
N HIS A 429 -4.75 -6.36 -11.46
CA HIS A 429 -3.80 -5.79 -12.43
C HIS A 429 -2.40 -5.65 -11.80
N ARG A 430 -2.33 -5.23 -10.54
CA ARG A 430 -1.02 -5.06 -9.88
C ARG A 430 -0.32 -6.38 -9.64
N VAL A 431 -1.03 -7.42 -9.16
CA VAL A 431 -0.47 -8.78 -9.01
C VAL A 431 0.10 -9.27 -10.33
N LEU A 432 -0.68 -9.19 -11.41
CA LEU A 432 -0.22 -9.69 -12.70
C LEU A 432 0.92 -8.85 -13.29
N ALA A 433 0.92 -7.53 -13.08
CA ALA A 433 2.04 -6.67 -13.47
C ALA A 433 3.33 -6.98 -12.69
N LEU A 434 3.22 -7.38 -11.42
CA LEU A 434 4.37 -7.84 -10.64
C LEU A 434 4.93 -9.16 -11.19
N LEU A 435 4.06 -10.10 -11.58
CA LEU A 435 4.48 -11.32 -12.27
C LEU A 435 5.10 -11.03 -13.65
N ALA A 436 4.53 -10.09 -14.40
CA ALA A 436 5.05 -9.66 -15.70
C ALA A 436 6.45 -9.05 -15.62
N GLY A 437 6.79 -8.42 -14.48
CA GLY A 437 8.11 -7.87 -14.20
C GLY A 437 9.20 -8.91 -13.95
N LEU A 438 8.84 -10.18 -13.74
CA LEU A 438 9.79 -11.29 -13.67
C LEU A 438 10.17 -11.77 -15.08
N PRO A 439 11.35 -12.41 -15.23
CA PRO A 439 11.73 -13.05 -16.49
C PRO A 439 10.64 -14.02 -16.97
N GLU A 440 10.46 -14.13 -18.28
CA GLU A 440 9.46 -15.03 -18.86
C GLU A 440 9.63 -16.47 -18.36
N GLY A 441 8.50 -17.13 -18.07
CA GLY A 441 8.49 -18.48 -17.50
C GLY A 441 8.81 -18.57 -15.99
N THR A 442 9.01 -17.45 -15.30
CA THR A 442 9.32 -17.43 -13.86
C THR A 442 8.05 -17.25 -13.02
N SER A 443 7.87 -18.10 -12.00
CA SER A 443 6.81 -17.97 -11.00
C SER A 443 7.30 -17.24 -9.75
N ALA A 444 6.40 -16.54 -9.06
CA ALA A 444 6.71 -15.81 -7.82
C ALA A 444 6.31 -16.61 -6.58
N THR A 445 6.93 -16.33 -5.44
CA THR A 445 6.41 -16.80 -4.15
C THR A 445 5.19 -15.95 -3.79
N PRO A 446 4.02 -16.54 -3.42
CA PRO A 446 2.84 -15.75 -3.06
C PRO A 446 3.13 -14.73 -1.96
N ASP A 447 3.92 -15.10 -0.95
CA ASP A 447 4.25 -14.23 0.18
C ASP A 447 5.09 -13.00 -0.23
N SER A 448 6.00 -13.12 -1.21
CA SER A 448 6.76 -11.96 -1.68
C SER A 448 5.89 -10.98 -2.48
N VAL A 449 4.92 -11.47 -3.25
CA VAL A 449 3.91 -10.64 -3.93
C VAL A 449 3.07 -9.88 -2.91
N LEU A 450 2.61 -10.57 -1.86
CA LEU A 450 1.83 -9.95 -0.78
C LEU A 450 2.64 -8.91 0.00
N ALA A 451 3.90 -9.21 0.34
CA ALA A 451 4.81 -8.28 1.00
C ALA A 451 5.05 -7.03 0.13
N ARG A 452 5.21 -7.21 -1.18
CA ARG A 452 5.35 -6.12 -2.15
C ARG A 452 4.10 -5.24 -2.21
N LEU A 453 2.92 -5.83 -2.29
CA LEU A 453 1.65 -5.09 -2.30
C LEU A 453 1.42 -4.33 -1.00
N HIS A 454 1.74 -4.95 0.15
CA HIS A 454 1.64 -4.30 1.45
C HIS A 454 2.61 -3.11 1.57
N TRP A 455 3.82 -3.23 1.00
CA TRP A 455 4.76 -2.11 0.94
C TRP A 455 4.23 -0.97 0.05
N GLU A 456 3.62 -1.26 -1.10
CA GLU A 456 3.11 -0.23 -2.02
C GLU A 456 1.84 0.48 -1.50
N ARG A 457 1.06 -0.22 -0.67
CA ARG A 457 -0.21 0.23 -0.10
C ARG A 457 -0.32 -0.27 1.36
N PRO A 458 0.41 0.35 2.30
CA PRO A 458 0.39 -0.07 3.70
C PRO A 458 -0.97 0.20 4.33
N THR A 459 -1.45 -0.77 5.12
CA THR A 459 -2.67 -0.58 5.91
C THR A 459 -2.40 0.26 7.15
N ARG A 460 -3.25 1.26 7.41
CA ARG A 460 -3.11 2.12 8.60
C ARG A 460 -3.31 1.37 9.93
N GLY A 461 -3.94 0.19 9.92
CA GLY A 461 -4.26 -0.59 11.13
C GLY A 461 -3.24 -1.68 11.51
N ALA A 462 -2.43 -2.19 10.57
CA ALA A 462 -1.56 -3.35 10.83
C ALA A 462 -0.31 -3.03 11.68
N GLN A 463 0.01 -1.75 11.91
CA GLN A 463 1.06 -1.36 12.85
C GLN A 463 0.68 -1.58 14.33
N GLN A 464 -0.57 -1.96 14.63
CA GLN A 464 -1.05 -2.22 16.00
C GLN A 464 -0.73 -3.62 16.52
N SER A 465 -0.33 -4.56 15.67
CA SER A 465 0.16 -5.87 16.12
C SER A 465 1.64 -5.80 16.43
N SER A 466 1.96 -5.68 17.72
CA SER A 466 3.29 -6.06 18.23
C SER A 466 3.62 -7.48 17.75
N PRO A 467 4.88 -7.80 17.38
CA PRO A 467 5.26 -9.20 17.25
C PRO A 467 4.96 -9.91 18.58
N PRO A 468 4.48 -11.17 18.56
CA PRO A 468 4.26 -11.92 19.79
C PRO A 468 5.55 -11.93 20.60
N GLN A 469 5.49 -11.40 21.82
CA GLN A 469 6.56 -11.48 22.81
C GLN A 469 6.64 -12.93 23.32
N GLN A 470 7.14 -13.85 22.51
CA GLN A 470 7.73 -15.13 22.90
C GLN A 470 8.16 -15.91 21.65
N PRO A 471 9.38 -16.49 21.59
CA PRO A 471 9.68 -17.50 20.59
C PRO A 471 8.75 -18.70 20.82
N PRO A 472 8.13 -19.28 19.76
CA PRO A 472 7.31 -20.46 19.93
C PRO A 472 8.19 -21.61 20.43
N ALA A 473 7.79 -22.23 21.54
CA ALA A 473 8.36 -23.49 21.97
C ALA A 473 8.22 -24.53 20.84
N ALA A 474 9.23 -25.37 20.67
CA ALA A 474 9.44 -26.30 19.56
C ALA A 474 8.40 -27.45 19.47
N HIS A 475 7.13 -27.13 19.23
CA HIS A 475 6.09 -28.08 18.87
C HIS A 475 5.45 -27.62 17.56
N ALA A 476 6.08 -28.01 16.46
CA ALA A 476 5.58 -27.81 15.11
C ALA A 476 4.33 -28.67 14.88
N GLN A 477 3.17 -28.05 15.01
CA GLN A 477 1.98 -28.44 14.25
C GLN A 477 1.50 -27.18 13.54
N SER A 478 1.40 -27.28 12.22
CA SER A 478 0.99 -26.28 11.23
C SER A 478 -0.11 -25.34 11.74
N ALA A 479 0.27 -24.22 12.34
CA ALA A 479 -0.64 -23.13 12.68
C ALA A 479 -0.77 -22.24 11.45
N GLN A 480 -1.79 -22.48 10.63
CA GLN A 480 -2.23 -21.50 9.63
C GLN A 480 -2.56 -20.19 10.36
N PRO A 481 -1.98 -19.04 9.96
CA PRO A 481 -2.31 -17.76 10.57
C PRO A 481 -3.82 -17.52 10.41
N SER A 482 -4.45 -17.05 11.48
CA SER A 482 -5.90 -16.81 11.55
C SER A 482 -6.34 -15.84 10.43
N ARG A 483 -7.03 -16.40 9.43
CA ARG A 483 -7.51 -15.69 8.21
C ARG A 483 -8.44 -14.49 8.46
N GLN A 484 -8.87 -14.25 9.70
CA GLN A 484 -9.82 -13.19 10.08
C GLN A 484 -9.16 -11.84 10.37
N GLY A 485 -7.84 -11.78 10.56
CA GLY A 485 -7.10 -10.53 10.85
C GLY A 485 -6.39 -9.91 9.65
N GLU A 486 -6.55 -10.47 8.46
CA GLU A 486 -5.78 -10.08 7.29
C GLU A 486 -6.46 -8.98 6.47
N ASP A 487 -5.65 -8.04 5.97
CA ASP A 487 -6.13 -6.96 5.11
C ASP A 487 -6.83 -7.47 3.84
N LEU A 488 -7.91 -6.81 3.46
CA LEU A 488 -8.72 -7.16 2.30
C LEU A 488 -7.90 -7.19 1.00
N ARG A 489 -6.95 -6.27 0.79
CA ARG A 489 -6.13 -6.26 -0.44
C ARG A 489 -5.26 -7.51 -0.54
N ALA A 490 -4.70 -7.96 0.59
CA ALA A 490 -3.90 -9.19 0.63
C ALA A 490 -4.75 -10.43 0.32
N ARG A 491 -5.98 -10.50 0.85
CA ARG A 491 -6.93 -11.57 0.50
C ARG A 491 -7.28 -11.58 -0.99
N ILE A 492 -7.60 -10.40 -1.56
CA ILE A 492 -7.85 -10.25 -3.01
C ILE A 492 -6.65 -10.71 -3.83
N ALA A 493 -5.43 -10.34 -3.43
CA ALA A 493 -4.23 -10.75 -4.14
C ALA A 493 -4.04 -12.27 -4.15
N ARG A 494 -4.36 -12.97 -3.05
CA ARG A 494 -4.33 -14.44 -3.03
C ARG A 494 -5.39 -15.08 -3.92
N TRP A 495 -6.62 -14.58 -3.86
CA TRP A 495 -7.67 -15.05 -4.76
C TRP A 495 -7.26 -14.80 -6.21
N THR A 496 -6.68 -13.64 -6.52
CA THR A 496 -6.15 -13.34 -7.86
C THR A 496 -5.16 -14.40 -8.33
N LEU A 497 -4.22 -14.82 -7.48
CA LEU A 497 -3.22 -15.83 -7.85
C LEU A 497 -3.87 -17.19 -8.18
N SER A 498 -4.90 -17.62 -7.44
CA SER A 498 -5.58 -18.88 -7.76
C SER A 498 -6.53 -18.74 -8.95
N GLU A 499 -7.30 -17.66 -9.02
CA GLU A 499 -8.25 -17.37 -10.10
C GLU A 499 -7.54 -17.20 -11.44
N ALA A 500 -6.36 -16.56 -11.45
CA ALA A 500 -5.53 -16.42 -12.65
C ALA A 500 -5.05 -17.77 -13.19
N GLU A 501 -4.67 -18.70 -12.30
CA GLU A 501 -4.27 -20.06 -12.70
C GLU A 501 -5.49 -20.84 -13.23
N SER A 502 -6.63 -20.78 -12.53
CA SER A 502 -7.87 -21.45 -12.97
C SER A 502 -8.41 -20.92 -14.29
N LEU A 503 -8.26 -19.62 -14.57
CA LEU A 503 -8.61 -19.02 -15.87
C LEU A 503 -7.57 -19.28 -16.95
N GLY A 504 -6.39 -19.80 -16.62
CA GLY A 504 -5.30 -19.96 -17.57
C GLY A 504 -4.64 -18.64 -17.98
N VAL A 505 -4.71 -17.59 -17.16
CA VAL A 505 -3.87 -16.38 -17.29
C VAL A 505 -2.45 -16.67 -16.82
N THR A 506 -2.29 -17.57 -15.86
CA THR A 506 -1.00 -18.12 -15.43
C THR A 506 -0.96 -19.63 -15.67
N GLY A 507 0.25 -20.17 -15.80
CA GLY A 507 0.50 -21.60 -15.89
C GLY A 507 1.71 -21.99 -15.05
N ARG A 508 1.55 -22.98 -14.16
CA ARG A 508 2.57 -23.34 -13.16
C ARG A 508 2.99 -22.13 -12.29
N GLY A 509 2.06 -21.21 -12.04
CA GLY A 509 2.29 -20.00 -11.24
C GLY A 509 3.12 -18.91 -11.94
N ALA A 510 3.47 -19.06 -13.21
CA ALA A 510 4.12 -18.03 -14.03
C ALA A 510 3.11 -17.40 -15.01
N LEU A 511 3.30 -16.13 -15.34
CA LEU A 511 2.44 -15.43 -16.32
C LEU A 511 2.68 -15.97 -17.73
N SER A 512 1.62 -16.39 -18.42
CA SER A 512 1.69 -16.89 -19.81
C SER A 512 1.88 -15.76 -20.82
N SER A 513 2.23 -16.11 -22.06
CA SER A 513 2.33 -15.16 -23.17
C SER A 513 1.00 -14.44 -23.44
N HIS A 514 -0.10 -15.17 -23.61
CA HIS A 514 -1.44 -14.57 -23.79
C HIS A 514 -1.91 -13.79 -22.55
N GLY A 515 -1.45 -14.16 -21.34
CA GLY A 515 -1.68 -13.37 -20.13
C GLY A 515 -0.92 -12.04 -20.10
N ARG A 516 0.28 -11.98 -20.69
CA ARG A 516 1.04 -10.73 -20.90
C ARG A 516 0.36 -9.84 -21.93
N GLU A 517 -0.11 -10.42 -23.03
CA GLU A 517 -0.86 -9.70 -24.08
C GLU A 517 -2.15 -9.08 -23.53
N LEU A 518 -2.88 -9.81 -22.68
CA LEU A 518 -4.08 -9.32 -22.00
C LEU A 518 -3.82 -8.03 -21.19
N LEU A 519 -2.60 -7.86 -20.66
CA LEU A 519 -2.18 -6.67 -19.90
C LEU A 519 -1.54 -5.59 -20.76
N GLY A 520 -1.39 -5.81 -22.07
CA GLY A 520 -0.69 -4.92 -22.99
C GLY A 520 0.83 -4.93 -22.82
N PHE A 521 1.42 -5.94 -22.18
CA PHE A 521 2.87 -6.10 -22.14
C PHE A 521 3.35 -6.79 -23.44
N PRO A 522 4.33 -6.22 -24.16
CA PRO A 522 4.86 -6.86 -25.36
C PRO A 522 5.54 -8.18 -24.98
N HIS A 523 5.28 -9.23 -25.75
CA HIS A 523 6.06 -10.46 -25.67
C HIS A 523 7.51 -10.17 -26.08
N ALA A 524 8.49 -10.72 -25.37
CA ALA A 524 9.84 -10.82 -25.91
C ALA A 524 9.78 -11.84 -27.04
N ALA A 525 9.46 -11.37 -28.26
CA ALA A 525 9.27 -12.20 -29.45
C ALA A 525 10.32 -13.32 -29.48
N GLY A 526 9.88 -14.53 -29.13
CA GLY A 526 10.68 -15.71 -29.33
C GLY A 526 10.97 -15.79 -30.81
N ALA A 527 12.25 -15.93 -31.16
CA ALA A 527 12.68 -16.37 -32.47
C ALA A 527 11.71 -17.47 -32.93
N THR A 528 10.92 -17.16 -33.96
CA THR A 528 10.24 -18.15 -34.76
C THR A 528 11.34 -19.09 -35.24
N ALA A 529 11.47 -20.23 -34.58
CA ALA A 529 12.06 -21.38 -35.21
C ALA A 529 11.15 -21.67 -36.39
N ASP A 530 11.60 -21.24 -37.58
CA ASP A 530 11.12 -21.73 -38.85
C ASP A 530 11.05 -23.25 -38.73
N LEU A 531 9.85 -23.77 -38.54
CA LEU A 531 9.54 -25.15 -38.87
C LEU A 531 9.47 -25.16 -40.39
N PRO A 532 10.41 -25.82 -41.10
CA PRO A 532 10.24 -25.99 -42.53
C PRO A 532 9.01 -26.88 -42.74
N GLU A 533 8.00 -26.33 -43.42
CA GLU A 533 7.00 -27.12 -44.10
C GLU A 533 7.72 -28.18 -44.92
N THR A 534 7.57 -29.45 -44.59
CA THR A 534 7.96 -30.55 -45.48
C THR A 534 6.86 -30.74 -46.51
N PRO A 535 7.09 -30.41 -47.81
CA PRO A 535 6.16 -30.75 -48.87
C PRO A 535 6.38 -32.21 -49.23
N GLY A 536 5.30 -33.00 -49.22
CA GLY A 536 5.30 -34.35 -49.73
C GLY A 536 5.68 -34.39 -51.21
N ASP A 537 6.48 -35.41 -51.56
CA ASP A 537 6.66 -36.04 -52.87
C ASP A 537 6.36 -35.19 -54.12
N LYS A 538 7.45 -34.79 -54.78
CA LYS A 538 7.75 -35.15 -56.19
C LYS A 538 9.08 -34.52 -56.64
N LEU A 539 10.09 -35.37 -56.82
CA LEU A 539 11.14 -35.16 -57.84
C LEU A 539 10.62 -35.73 -59.18
N PRO A 540 11.14 -35.36 -60.37
CA PRO A 540 12.56 -35.05 -60.58
C PRO A 540 12.95 -34.01 -61.68
N ALA A 541 14.26 -33.74 -61.65
CA ALA A 541 15.20 -33.59 -62.78
C ALA A 541 15.51 -32.20 -63.39
N CYS A 542 16.83 -31.94 -63.41
CA CYS A 542 17.61 -31.11 -64.34
C CYS A 542 17.57 -29.58 -64.17
N PHE A 543 18.64 -28.99 -63.63
CA PHE A 543 19.73 -28.44 -64.46
C PHE A 543 20.92 -27.93 -63.62
N LEU A 544 22.10 -28.37 -64.02
CA LEU A 544 23.44 -27.94 -63.60
C LEU A 544 23.80 -26.57 -64.21
N LYS A 545 24.78 -25.89 -63.57
CA LYS A 545 25.60 -24.72 -64.01
C LYS A 545 24.97 -23.36 -63.65
N GLN A 546 25.69 -22.36 -63.12
CA GLN A 546 27.11 -21.99 -63.24
C GLN A 546 27.42 -20.86 -62.20
N PHE A 547 28.54 -20.96 -61.48
CA PHE A 547 29.27 -19.78 -60.96
C PHE A 547 29.99 -19.08 -62.13
N PRO A 548 30.28 -17.76 -62.09
CA PRO A 548 31.54 -17.34 -61.46
C PRO A 548 31.60 -15.94 -60.78
N ASN A 549 32.50 -15.92 -59.80
CA ASN A 549 33.53 -14.93 -59.44
C ASN A 549 33.21 -13.58 -58.77
N GLN A 550 33.71 -13.53 -57.53
CA GLN A 550 34.28 -12.37 -56.83
C GLN A 550 35.56 -11.84 -57.50
N GLN A 551 35.81 -10.55 -57.29
CA GLN A 551 37.09 -9.87 -57.44
C GLN A 551 37.75 -9.67 -56.06
N ASN A 552 39.05 -9.94 -56.03
CA ASN A 552 40.12 -9.66 -55.05
C ASN A 552 40.04 -10.25 -53.63
#